data_AF-K0ZCD8-F1
#
_entry.id   AF-K0ZCD8-F1
#
_cell.length_a   1.000
_cell.length_b   1.000
_cell.length_c   1.000
_cell.angle_alpha   90.00
_cell.angle_beta   90.00
_cell.angle_gamma   90.00
#
_symmetry.space_group_name_H-M   'P 1'
#
loop_
_entity.id
_entity.type
_entity.pdbx_description
1 polymer ?
#
loop_
_entity_poly.entity_id
_entity_poly.type
_entity_poly.pdbx_seq_one_letter_code
_entity_poly.pdbx_strand_id
1 'polypeptide(L)'
;RSYEFGRDESLLEYAGVILNTKSMDLHYQGEVLSLTKNEFQILRVLFEHAGNIVARDDLMRELWNSDFFIDDNTLSVNVARLRKKLEEQGLAGFIETKKGIGYGLKHA
;
A
#
# COMPACT_ATOMS: atom_id res chain seq x y z
N ARG A 1 -10.13 -1.27 25.84
CA ARG A 1 -10.08 -0.64 24.50
C ARG A 1 -10.05 -1.79 23.53
N SER A 2 -11.22 -2.26 23.12
CA SER A 2 -11.37 -3.47 22.33
C SER A 2 -11.75 -3.03 20.94
N TYR A 3 -10.80 -3.02 20.01
CA TYR A 3 -11.15 -2.95 18.60
C TYR A 3 -11.62 -4.35 18.24
N GLU A 4 -12.93 -4.56 18.34
CA GLU A 4 -13.62 -5.65 17.65
C GLU A 4 -13.40 -5.43 16.15
N PHE A 5 -12.28 -5.95 15.64
CA PHE A 5 -12.14 -6.21 14.22
C PHE A 5 -13.14 -7.31 13.88
N GLY A 6 -14.40 -6.89 13.64
CA GLY A 6 -15.36 -7.69 12.91
C GLY A 6 -14.67 -8.21 11.66
N ARG A 7 -14.83 -9.51 11.40
CA ARG A 7 -14.35 -10.16 10.18
C ARG A 7 -15.00 -9.46 9.01
N ASP A 8 -14.31 -8.50 8.45
CA ASP A 8 -14.79 -7.64 7.38
C ASP A 8 -13.83 -7.86 6.22
N GLU A 9 -14.35 -8.21 5.05
CA GLU A 9 -13.60 -8.42 3.79
C GLU A 9 -12.79 -7.17 3.36
N SER A 10 -12.90 -6.09 4.12
CA SER A 10 -12.21 -4.81 3.97
C SER A 10 -10.80 -4.78 4.61
N LEU A 11 -10.29 -5.88 5.15
CA LEU A 11 -8.94 -5.95 5.75
C LEU A 11 -8.02 -6.80 4.87
N LEU A 12 -6.97 -6.19 4.34
CA LEU A 12 -5.94 -6.89 3.57
C LEU A 12 -4.72 -7.12 4.44
N GLU A 13 -4.33 -8.38 4.65
CA GLU A 13 -3.15 -8.73 5.44
C GLU A 13 -2.01 -9.22 4.53
N TYR A 14 -0.80 -8.69 4.74
CA TYR A 14 0.40 -9.19 4.07
C TYR A 14 1.64 -9.01 4.96
N ALA A 15 2.38 -10.09 5.18
CA ALA A 15 3.60 -10.15 6.01
C ALA A 15 3.45 -9.49 7.41
N GLY A 16 2.29 -9.68 8.06
CA GLY A 16 2.00 -9.12 9.38
C GLY A 16 1.59 -7.64 9.36
N VAL A 17 1.40 -7.04 8.19
CA VAL A 17 0.83 -5.71 7.99
C VAL A 17 -0.64 -5.85 7.61
N ILE A 18 -1.51 -5.10 8.28
CA ILE A 18 -2.95 -5.13 8.04
C ILE A 18 -3.36 -3.78 7.47
N LEU A 19 -3.84 -3.76 6.23
CA LEU A 19 -4.38 -2.59 5.56
C LEU A 19 -5.90 -2.58 5.68
N ASN A 20 -6.45 -1.54 6.28
CA ASN A 20 -7.88 -1.34 6.41
C ASN A 20 -8.42 -0.48 5.27
N THR A 21 -9.23 -1.08 4.39
CA THR A 21 -9.79 -0.38 3.22
C THR A 21 -10.99 0.50 3.55
N LYS A 22 -11.66 0.28 4.69
CA LYS A 22 -12.75 1.14 5.16
C LYS A 22 -12.25 2.44 5.77
N SER A 23 -11.26 2.34 6.65
CA SER A 23 -10.71 3.49 7.37
C SER A 23 -9.53 4.15 6.65
N MET A 24 -8.96 3.47 5.64
CA MET A 24 -7.75 3.89 4.92
C MET A 24 -6.52 4.02 5.83
N ASP A 25 -6.43 3.12 6.81
CA ASP A 25 -5.35 3.07 7.79
C ASP A 25 -4.57 1.76 7.67
N LEU A 26 -3.28 1.82 7.94
CA LEU A 26 -2.40 0.66 8.01
C LEU A 26 -2.08 0.36 9.46
N HIS A 27 -2.16 -0.91 9.84
CA HIS A 27 -1.89 -1.41 11.16
C HIS A 27 -0.67 -2.33 11.11
N TYR A 28 0.35 -2.04 11.92
CA TYR A 28 1.55 -2.85 12.02
C TYR A 28 2.13 -2.77 13.42
N GLN A 29 2.51 -3.90 14.02
CA GLN A 29 3.10 -3.98 15.38
C GLN A 29 2.26 -3.27 16.48
N GLY A 30 0.96 -3.11 16.27
CA GLY A 30 0.07 -2.38 17.19
C GLY A 30 0.08 -0.85 17.01
N GLU A 31 0.84 -0.33 16.06
CA GLU A 31 0.74 1.07 15.59
C GLU A 31 -0.27 1.19 14.44
N VAL A 32 -0.87 2.37 14.35
CA VAL A 32 -1.83 2.72 13.29
C VAL A 32 -1.28 3.91 12.52
N LEU A 33 -1.05 3.69 11.24
CA LEU A 33 -0.58 4.68 10.29
C LEU A 33 -1.71 5.09 9.37
N SER A 34 -2.22 6.30 9.56
CA SER A 34 -3.20 6.89 8.64
C SER A 34 -2.52 7.31 7.33
N LEU A 35 -3.04 6.78 6.23
CA LEU A 35 -2.55 7.05 4.89
C LEU A 35 -3.41 8.13 4.23
N THR A 36 -2.81 8.95 3.36
CA THR A 36 -3.62 9.79 2.48
C THR A 36 -4.27 8.92 1.43
N LYS A 37 -5.36 9.41 0.83
CA LYS A 37 -6.06 8.75 -0.27
C LYS A 37 -5.13 8.19 -1.35
N ASN A 38 -4.15 8.98 -1.81
CA ASN A 38 -3.22 8.55 -2.85
C ASN A 38 -2.31 7.40 -2.38
N GLU A 39 -1.72 7.54 -1.19
CA GLU A 39 -0.85 6.53 -0.60
C GLU A 39 -1.61 5.23 -0.36
N PHE A 40 -2.83 5.34 0.18
CA PHE A 40 -3.72 4.22 0.41
C PHE A 40 -4.06 3.49 -0.89
N GLN A 41 -4.43 4.21 -1.95
CA GLN A 41 -4.81 3.58 -3.22
C GLN A 41 -3.65 2.81 -3.86
N ILE A 42 -2.46 3.42 -3.87
CA ILE A 42 -1.25 2.74 -4.36
C ILE A 42 -0.99 1.49 -3.53
N LEU A 43 -1.04 1.62 -2.21
CA LEU A 43 -0.79 0.51 -1.32
C LEU A 43 -1.87 -0.58 -1.45
N ARG A 44 -3.14 -0.23 -1.61
CA ARG A 44 -4.26 -1.15 -1.84
C ARG A 44 -4.00 -2.02 -3.06
N VAL A 45 -3.68 -1.42 -4.21
CA VAL A 45 -3.38 -2.17 -5.44
C VAL A 45 -2.18 -3.09 -5.23
N LEU A 46 -1.14 -2.60 -4.55
CA LEU A 46 0.03 -3.43 -4.21
C LEU A 46 -0.31 -4.59 -3.26
N PHE A 47 -1.26 -4.41 -2.33
CA PHE A 47 -1.75 -5.45 -1.43
C PHE A 47 -2.67 -6.46 -2.16
N GLU A 48 -3.50 -6.00 -3.09
CA GLU A 48 -4.33 -6.88 -3.93
C GLU A 48 -3.45 -7.80 -4.81
N HIS A 49 -2.29 -7.29 -5.23
CA HIS A 49 -1.29 -8.04 -5.98
C HIS A 49 -0.10 -8.47 -5.10
N ALA A 50 -0.28 -8.58 -3.78
CA ALA A 50 0.82 -8.84 -2.87
C ALA A 50 1.57 -10.14 -3.23
N GLY A 51 2.90 -10.08 -3.18
CA GLY A 51 3.77 -11.17 -3.61
C GLY A 51 4.15 -11.13 -5.10
N ASN A 52 3.55 -10.25 -5.90
CA ASN A 52 3.92 -10.03 -7.30
C ASN A 52 4.43 -8.59 -7.53
N ILE A 53 5.27 -8.43 -8.55
CA ILE A 53 5.64 -7.10 -9.07
C ILE A 53 4.54 -6.64 -10.01
N VAL A 54 3.82 -5.59 -9.64
CA VAL A 54 2.84 -4.93 -10.50
C VAL A 54 3.59 -4.01 -11.45
N ALA A 55 3.35 -4.19 -12.75
CA ALA A 55 3.94 -3.32 -13.76
C ALA A 55 3.42 -1.89 -13.60
N ARG A 56 4.23 -0.90 -13.97
CA ARG A 56 3.82 0.51 -13.83
C ARG A 56 2.54 0.85 -14.60
N ASP A 57 2.39 0.31 -15.81
CA ASP A 57 1.19 0.48 -16.64
C ASP A 57 -0.04 -0.13 -15.97
N ASP A 58 0.10 -1.32 -15.40
CA ASP A 58 -0.96 -2.06 -14.73
C ASP A 58 -1.42 -1.33 -13.46
N LEU A 59 -0.46 -0.86 -12.66
CA LEU A 59 -0.73 -0.07 -11.47
C LEU A 59 -1.44 1.24 -11.83
N MET A 60 -1.03 1.92 -12.91
CA MET A 60 -1.73 3.12 -13.40
C MET A 60 -3.16 2.81 -13.87
N ARG A 61 -3.38 1.68 -14.55
CA ARG A 61 -4.72 1.25 -14.97
C ARG A 61 -5.63 0.99 -13.78
N GLU A 62 -5.16 0.28 -12.77
CA GLU A 62 -5.92 0.01 -11.55
C GLU A 62 -6.29 1.29 -10.80
N LEU A 63 -5.36 2.24 -10.73
CA LEU A 63 -5.60 3.56 -10.13
C LEU A 63 -6.63 4.36 -10.93
N TRP A 64 -6.56 4.34 -12.27
CA TRP A 64 -7.56 4.96 -13.14
C TRP A 64 -8.95 4.32 -13.02
N ASN A 65 -9.03 2.99 -12.89
CA ASN A 65 -10.30 2.29 -12.63
C ASN A 65 -10.96 2.76 -11.32
N SER A 66 -10.15 3.19 -10.35
CA SER A 66 -10.61 3.71 -9.06
C SER A 66 -10.89 5.21 -9.06
N ASP A 67 -11.01 5.85 -10.23
CA ASP A 67 -11.16 7.31 -10.43
C ASP A 67 -9.97 8.14 -9.90
N PHE A 68 -8.82 7.49 -9.66
CA PHE A 68 -7.59 8.15 -9.22
C PHE A 68 -6.67 8.46 -10.39
N PHE A 69 -6.70 9.71 -10.84
CA PHE A 69 -5.77 10.22 -11.84
C PHE A 69 -4.46 10.64 -11.20
N ILE A 70 -3.46 9.76 -11.26
CA ILE A 70 -2.10 10.06 -10.84
C ILE A 70 -1.11 9.76 -11.96
N ASP A 71 -0.27 10.75 -12.26
CA ASP A 71 0.82 10.60 -13.23
C ASP A 71 1.96 9.72 -12.71
N ASP A 72 2.75 9.22 -13.65
CA ASP A 72 3.99 8.51 -13.45
C ASP A 72 4.90 9.14 -12.37
N ASN A 73 5.15 10.45 -12.48
CA ASN A 73 5.98 11.20 -11.54
C ASN A 73 5.35 11.26 -10.15
N THR A 74 4.05 11.49 -10.08
CA THR A 74 3.29 11.56 -8.83
C THR A 74 3.29 10.22 -8.13
N LEU A 75 3.10 9.12 -8.86
CA LEU A 75 3.19 7.76 -8.34
C LEU A 75 4.56 7.50 -7.69
N SER A 76 5.66 7.80 -8.39
CA SER A 76 7.01 7.63 -7.85
C SER A 76 7.23 8.40 -6.55
N VAL A 77 6.78 9.66 -6.49
CA VAL A 77 6.92 10.50 -5.29
C VAL A 77 6.05 9.99 -4.14
N ASN A 78 4.81 9.56 -4.42
CA ASN A 78 3.92 9.00 -3.40
C ASN A 78 4.47 7.69 -2.85
N VAL A 79 4.97 6.79 -3.71
CA VAL A 79 5.63 5.54 -3.29
C VAL A 79 6.85 5.82 -2.42
N ALA A 80 7.69 6.80 -2.79
CA ALA A 80 8.86 7.16 -2.00
C ALA A 80 8.48 7.71 -0.61
N ARG A 81 7.42 8.54 -0.53
CA ARG A 81 6.91 9.08 0.75
C ARG A 81 6.30 7.98 1.61
N LEU A 82 5.48 7.13 1.01
CA LEU A 82 4.83 5.98 1.65
C LEU A 82 5.89 5.03 2.21
N ARG A 83 6.90 4.70 1.41
CA ARG A 83 8.03 3.88 1.86
C ARG A 83 8.69 4.48 3.10
N LYS A 84 8.97 5.79 3.10
CA LYS A 84 9.59 6.44 4.26
C LYS A 84 8.73 6.34 5.52
N LYS A 85 7.41 6.54 5.39
CA LYS A 85 6.47 6.34 6.51
C LYS A 85 6.46 4.90 7.02
N LEU A 86 6.48 3.93 6.12
CA LEU A 86 6.56 2.50 6.47
C LEU A 86 7.89 2.19 7.16
N GLU A 87 9.01 2.72 6.67
CA GLU A 87 10.33 2.63 7.31
C GLU A 87 10.30 3.19 8.74
N GLU A 88 9.62 4.31 8.98
CA GLU A 88 9.43 4.88 10.33
C GLU A 88 8.60 4.00 11.27
N GLN A 89 7.77 3.11 10.73
CA GLN A 89 6.99 2.11 11.48
C GLN A 89 7.72 0.77 11.63
N GLY A 90 8.96 0.65 11.12
CA GLY A 90 9.73 -0.60 11.14
C GLY A 90 9.47 -1.54 9.96
N LEU A 91 8.74 -1.09 8.94
CA LEU A 91 8.51 -1.79 7.67
C LEU A 91 9.55 -1.40 6.62
N ALA A 92 10.82 -1.47 7.00
CA ALA A 92 11.91 -1.09 6.13
C ALA A 92 12.05 -2.08 4.96
N GLY A 93 11.93 -1.55 3.74
CA GLY A 93 12.02 -2.36 2.51
C GLY A 93 10.77 -3.16 2.16
N PHE A 94 9.63 -2.89 2.81
CA PHE A 94 8.35 -3.57 2.51
C PHE A 94 7.85 -3.32 1.09
N ILE A 95 8.07 -2.11 0.56
CA ILE A 95 7.80 -1.78 -0.84
C ILE A 95 9.10 -1.95 -1.65
N GLU A 96 9.08 -2.86 -2.61
CA GLU A 96 10.16 -3.07 -3.57
C GLU A 96 9.85 -2.33 -4.88
N THR A 97 10.75 -1.43 -5.26
CA THR A 97 10.68 -0.74 -6.55
C THR A 97 11.64 -1.41 -7.53
N LYS A 98 11.12 -1.93 -8.63
CA LYS A 98 11.91 -2.52 -9.70
C LYS A 98 12.01 -1.54 -10.87
N LYS A 99 13.16 -0.85 -10.95
CA LYS A 99 13.40 0.21 -11.94
C LYS A 99 13.17 -0.31 -13.36
N GLY A 100 12.27 0.34 -14.09
CA GLY A 100 11.90 -0.03 -15.47
C GLY A 100 10.84 -1.13 -15.58
N ILE A 101 10.35 -1.68 -14.47
CA ILE A 101 9.29 -2.71 -14.46
C ILE A 101 8.07 -2.21 -13.69
N GLY A 102 8.24 -1.82 -12.42
CA GLY A 102 7.13 -1.39 -11.58
C GLY A 102 7.41 -1.51 -10.09
N TYR A 103 6.38 -1.82 -9.32
CA TYR A 103 6.39 -1.82 -7.86
C TYR A 103 5.75 -3.11 -7.34
N GLY A 104 6.22 -3.61 -6.20
CA GLY A 104 5.64 -4.78 -5.56
C GLY A 104 5.84 -4.75 -4.05
N LEU A 105 5.09 -5.60 -3.36
CA LEU A 105 5.32 -5.85 -1.93
C LEU A 105 6.29 -7.01 -1.75
N LYS A 106 7.25 -6.82 -0.86
CA LYS A 106 8.22 -7.84 -0.50
C LYS A 106 8.08 -8.19 0.96
N HIS A 107 8.15 -9.48 1.25
CA HIS A 107 8.31 -9.96 2.61
C HIS A 107 9.72 -9.60 3.09
N ALA A 108 9.82 -8.79 4.14
CA ALA A 108 11.07 -8.49 4.80
C ALA A 108 11.53 -9.65 5.70
#